data_AF-A0A661Q0P9-F1
#
_entry.id   AF-A0A661Q0P9-F1
#
_cell.length_a   1.000
_cell.length_b   1.000
_cell.length_c   1.000
_cell.angle_alpha   90.00
_cell.angle_beta   90.00
_cell.angle_gamma   90.00
#
_symmetry.space_group_name_H-M   'P 1'
#
loop_
_entity.id
_entity.type
_entity.pdbx_description
1 polymer ?
#
loop_
_entity_poly.entity_id
_entity_poly.type
_entity_poly.pdbx_seq_one_letter_code
_entity_poly.pdbx_strand_id
1 'polypeptide(L)' 'WHIEIIPKLTRVAGFEWGTGFYINPTPPEESAKFLRDARI' A
#
# COMPACT_ATOMS: atom_id res chain seq x y z
N TRP A 1 12.19 16.68 -4.02
CA TRP A 1 10.73 16.80 -4.01
C TRP A 1 10.16 15.58 -4.73
N HIS A 2 9.04 15.03 -4.31
CA HIS A 2 8.40 13.89 -4.98
C HIS A 2 6.89 13.89 -4.70
N ILE A 3 6.16 13.05 -5.43
CA ILE A 3 4.71 12.81 -5.25
C ILE A 3 4.54 11.37 -4.75
N GLU A 4 3.63 11.19 -3.80
CA GLU A 4 3.24 9.89 -3.28
C GLU A 4 1.77 9.60 -3.66
N ILE A 5 1.51 8.38 -4.11
CA ILE A 5 0.16 7.90 -4.46
C ILE A 5 -0.13 6.67 -3.62
N ILE A 6 -1.15 6.76 -2.76
CA ILE A 6 -1.55 5.67 -1.86
C ILE A 6 -2.97 5.22 -2.23
N PRO A 7 -3.12 4.17 -3.06
CA PRO A 7 -4.43 3.66 -3.43
C PRO A 7 -5.11 2.99 -2.23
N LYS A 8 -6.37 3.32 -1.98
CA LYS A 8 -7.18 2.66 -0.93
C LYS A 8 -7.69 1.31 -1.46
N LEU A 9 -6.98 0.23 -1.12
CA LEU A 9 -7.32 -1.13 -1.55
C LEU A 9 -8.20 -1.88 -0.54
N THR A 10 -8.12 -1.53 0.73
CA THR A 10 -8.85 -2.18 1.84
C THR A 10 -9.51 -1.14 2.73
N ARG A 11 -10.50 -1.59 3.53
CA ARG A 11 -11.10 -0.76 4.58
C ARG A 11 -10.22 -0.80 5.82
N VAL A 12 -9.99 0.37 6.42
CA VAL A 12 -9.27 0.52 7.68
C VAL A 12 -10.06 -0.14 8.81
N ALA A 13 -9.45 -1.05 9.56
CA ALA A 13 -10.05 -1.75 10.69
C ALA A 13 -9.73 -1.06 12.04
N GLY A 14 -10.24 -1.64 13.13
CA GLY A 14 -10.14 -1.03 14.47
C GLY A 14 -8.71 -0.85 14.99
N PHE A 15 -7.77 -1.72 14.59
CA PHE A 15 -6.36 -1.59 14.97
C PHE A 15 -5.71 -0.38 14.32
N GLU A 16 -5.90 -0.19 13.02
CA GLU A 16 -5.31 0.94 12.30
C GLU A 16 -5.92 2.27 12.75
N TRP A 17 -7.22 2.31 13.02
CA TRP A 17 -7.89 3.48 13.62
C TRP A 17 -7.42 3.78 15.05
N GLY A 18 -7.22 2.75 15.86
CA GLY A 18 -6.84 2.91 17.27
C GLY A 18 -5.38 3.29 17.49
N THR A 19 -4.49 2.91 16.58
CA THR A 19 -3.03 3.08 16.75
C THR A 19 -2.41 4.05 15.76
N GLY A 20 -3.05 4.32 14.62
CA GLY A 20 -2.46 5.08 13.52
C GLY A 20 -1.41 4.32 12.70
N PHE A 21 -1.13 3.05 13.03
CA PHE A 21 -0.27 2.18 12.24
C PHE A 21 -1.07 1.45 11.15
N TYR A 22 -0.45 1.29 9.99
CA TYR A 22 -1.02 0.55 8.87
C TYR A 22 -0.34 -0.79 8.72
N ILE A 23 -1.12 -1.83 8.46
CA ILE A 23 -0.60 -3.15 8.10
C ILE A 23 -0.54 -3.19 6.58
N ASN A 24 0.67 -3.31 6.02
CA ASN A 24 0.84 -3.53 4.60
C ASN A 24 0.87 -5.04 4.31
N PRO A 25 -0.16 -5.61 3.65
CA PRO A 25 -0.20 -7.03 3.35
C PRO A 25 0.73 -7.42 2.19
N THR A 26 1.16 -6.46 1.36
CA THR A 26 2.01 -6.72 0.19
C THR A 26 3.40 -6.13 0.41
N PRO A 27 4.45 -6.96 0.47
CA PRO A 27 5.81 -6.46 0.57
C PRO A 27 6.16 -5.49 -0.58
N PRO A 28 7.05 -4.52 -0.33
CA PRO A 28 7.45 -3.55 -1.35
C PRO A 28 8.13 -4.22 -2.55
N GLU A 29 8.84 -5.35 -2.35
CA GLU A 29 9.51 -6.10 -3.41
C GLU A 29 8.51 -6.67 -4.42
N GLU A 30 7.42 -7.28 -3.91
CA GLU A 30 6.35 -7.82 -4.76
C GLU A 30 5.57 -6.71 -5.46
N SER A 31 5.26 -5.63 -4.74
CA SER A 31 4.57 -4.46 -5.30
C SER A 31 5.36 -3.82 -6.44
N ALA A 32 6.67 -3.63 -6.25
CA ALA A 32 7.54 -3.05 -7.26
C ALA A 32 7.68 -3.95 -8.50
N LYS A 33 7.77 -5.27 -8.31
CA LYS A 33 7.79 -6.23 -9.41
C LYS A 33 6.47 -6.17 -10.20
N PHE A 34 5.34 -6.23 -9.52
CA PHE A 34 4.02 -6.18 -10.15
C PHE A 34 3.83 -4.92 -11.00
N LEU A 35 4.16 -3.75 -10.44
CA LEU A 35 4.04 -2.47 -11.17
C LEU A 35 4.97 -2.37 -12.37
N ARG A 36 6.14 -3.01 -12.34
CA ARG A 36 7.06 -3.07 -13.48
C ARG A 36 6.55 -3.97 -14.59
N ASP A 37 5.95 -5.10 -14.22
CA ASP A 37 5.45 -6.11 -15.16
C ASP A 37 4.07 -5.72 -15.74
N ALA A 38 3.31 -4.88 -15.04
CA ALA A 38 2.06 -4.31 -15.52
C ALA A 38 2.31 -3.38 -16.72
N ARG A 39 2.24 -3.95 -17.94
CA ARG A 39 2.22 -3.17 -19.18
C ARG A 39 0.91 -2.39 -19.25
N ILE A 40 1.02 -1.08 -19.43
CA ILE A 40 -0.09 -0.16 -19.71
C ILE A 40 -0.48 -0.28 -21.18
#